data_AF-A0AAD9HEQ8-F1
#
_entry.id   AF-A0AAD9HEQ8-F1
#
_cell.length_a   1.000
_cell.length_b   1.000
_cell.length_c   1.000
_cell.angle_alpha   90.00
_cell.angle_beta   90.00
_cell.angle_gamma   90.00
#
_symmetry.space_group_name_H-M   'P 1'
#
loop_
_entity.id
_entity.type
_entity.pdbx_description
1 polymer ?
#
loop_
_entity_poly.entity_id
_entity_poly.type
_entity_poly.pdbx_seq_one_letter_code
_entity_poly.pdbx_strand_id
1 'polypeptide(L)'
;MHSKTVLLALLGAMSVSAASIRRQNNGANFGKCTPTMDFQLGRPGRKATEGTFLPTDPLVKGGQQDALNPNIITNAICNQLTNVCGANQAAKTKCQDAKAKVAAAGVKDASAAQIFNSALGL
;
A
#
# COMPACT_ATOMS: atom_id res chain seq x y z
N MET A 1 36.67 52.67 -23.52
CA MET A 1 36.65 51.36 -22.83
C MET A 1 35.20 50.98 -22.56
N HIS A 2 34.78 49.88 -23.19
CA HIS A 2 33.73 48.93 -22.78
C HIS A 2 32.28 49.42 -22.59
N SER A 3 31.58 49.40 -23.72
CA SER A 3 30.18 48.97 -23.90
C SER A 3 29.74 47.88 -22.92
N LYS A 4 28.57 48.03 -22.30
CA LYS A 4 27.77 46.89 -21.78
C LYS A 4 26.28 47.12 -21.99
N THR A 5 25.84 46.54 -23.10
CA THR A 5 24.52 46.03 -23.47
C THR A 5 23.61 45.68 -22.28
N VAL A 6 22.45 46.33 -22.21
CA VAL A 6 21.32 45.89 -21.36
C VAL A 6 20.47 44.94 -22.20
N LEU A 7 20.55 43.65 -21.87
CA LEU A 7 19.75 42.58 -22.49
C LEU A 7 18.41 42.50 -21.73
N LEU A 8 17.32 42.91 -22.38
CA LEU A 8 15.96 42.72 -21.86
C LEU A 8 15.57 41.24 -22.04
N ALA A 9 15.58 40.48 -20.95
CA ALA A 9 15.05 39.12 -20.92
C ALA A 9 13.53 39.18 -20.72
N LEU A 10 12.77 38.78 -21.75
CA LEU A 10 11.33 38.56 -21.68
C LEU A 10 11.06 37.28 -20.87
N LEU A 11 10.50 37.42 -19.67
CA LEU A 11 10.01 36.30 -18.87
C LEU A 11 8.73 35.74 -19.50
N GLY A 12 8.85 34.66 -20.27
CA GLY A 12 7.72 33.82 -20.63
C GLY A 12 7.23 33.06 -19.39
N ALA A 13 5.98 33.29 -18.99
CA ALA A 13 5.32 32.52 -17.94
C ALA A 13 5.07 31.08 -18.43
N MET A 14 5.92 30.14 -18.01
CA MET A 14 5.66 28.70 -18.19
C MET A 14 4.72 28.22 -17.08
N SER A 15 3.46 27.99 -17.43
CA SER A 15 2.49 27.34 -16.57
C SER A 15 2.89 25.87 -16.36
N VAL A 16 3.55 25.56 -15.24
CA VAL A 16 3.77 24.18 -14.81
C VAL A 16 2.40 23.60 -14.45
N SER A 17 1.83 22.79 -15.35
CA SER A 17 0.67 21.98 -15.01
C SER A 17 1.10 20.97 -13.95
N ALA A 18 0.53 21.08 -12.75
CA ALA A 18 0.68 20.08 -11.70
C ALA A 18 -0.05 18.79 -12.12
N ALA A 19 0.59 17.99 -12.98
CA ALA A 19 0.17 16.63 -13.20
C ALA A 19 0.26 15.92 -11.85
N SER A 20 -0.88 15.56 -11.27
CA SER A 20 -0.92 14.73 -10.09
C SER A 20 -0.13 13.46 -10.40
N ILE A 21 1.00 13.25 -9.71
CA ILE A 21 1.72 11.99 -9.74
C ILE A 21 0.78 10.96 -9.11
N ARG A 22 -0.13 10.40 -9.92
CA ARG A 22 -0.84 9.18 -9.54
C ARG A 22 0.25 8.14 -9.42
N ARG A 23 0.49 7.64 -8.20
CA ARG A 23 1.27 6.41 -8.00
C ARG A 23 0.72 5.41 -9.00
N GLN A 24 1.55 5.04 -9.97
CA GLN A 24 1.18 4.13 -11.04
C GLN A 24 0.92 2.77 -10.41
N ASN A 25 -0.31 2.53 -10.00
CA ASN A 25 -0.73 1.24 -9.49
C ASN A 25 -0.86 0.20 -10.61
N ASN A 26 -0.25 0.43 -11.79
CA ASN A 26 -0.35 -0.38 -13.00
C ASN A 26 -1.81 -0.74 -13.35
N GLY A 27 -2.73 0.22 -13.18
CA GLY A 27 -4.15 -0.01 -13.42
C GLY A 27 -4.87 -0.82 -12.33
N ALA A 28 -4.22 -1.18 -11.21
CA ALA A 28 -4.90 -1.80 -10.08
C ALA A 28 -5.90 -0.83 -9.44
N ASN A 29 -7.16 -1.28 -9.38
CA ASN A 29 -8.24 -0.63 -8.65
C ASN A 29 -8.76 -1.60 -7.58
N PHE A 30 -8.54 -1.26 -6.32
CA PHE A 30 -8.96 -2.06 -5.16
C PHE A 30 -10.46 -1.91 -4.83
N GLY A 31 -11.21 -1.17 -5.65
CA GLY A 31 -12.62 -0.90 -5.48
C GLY A 31 -12.86 -0.04 -4.25
N LYS A 32 -13.78 -0.45 -3.38
CA LYS A 32 -14.13 0.29 -2.14
C LYS A 32 -13.21 0.03 -0.96
N CYS A 33 -12.16 -0.78 -1.14
CA CYS A 33 -11.28 -1.20 -0.05
C CYS A 33 -9.91 -0.50 -0.11
N THR A 34 -9.32 -0.30 1.06
CA THR A 34 -7.90 0.04 1.25
C THR A 34 -7.20 -1.19 1.84
N PRO A 35 -6.71 -2.13 1.03
CA PRO A 35 -6.26 -3.45 1.47
C PRO A 35 -4.88 -3.44 2.14
N THR A 36 -4.67 -2.63 3.18
CA THR A 36 -3.42 -2.61 3.93
C THR A 36 -3.46 -3.53 5.15
N MET A 37 -2.27 -3.96 5.55
CA MET A 37 -2.01 -4.75 6.76
C MET A 37 -1.24 -3.89 7.75
N ASP A 38 -1.54 -3.99 9.03
CA ASP A 38 -0.71 -3.44 10.10
C ASP A 38 -0.06 -4.55 10.94
N PHE A 39 0.88 -4.13 11.77
CA PHE A 39 1.51 -4.95 12.80
C PHE A 39 1.48 -4.17 14.11
N GLN A 40 1.01 -4.80 15.19
CA GLN A 40 0.98 -4.19 16.51
C GLN A 40 1.42 -5.21 17.57
N LEU A 41 2.18 -4.73 18.54
CA LEU A 41 2.49 -5.47 19.77
C LEU A 41 1.34 -5.30 20.76
N GLY A 42 1.02 -6.35 21.53
CA GLY A 42 0.14 -6.21 22.70
C GLY A 42 -1.31 -5.87 22.39
N ARG A 43 -1.86 -6.38 21.28
CA ARG A 43 -3.31 -6.29 21.02
C ARG A 43 -4.12 -6.90 22.18
N PRO A 44 -5.38 -6.48 22.39
CA PRO A 44 -6.23 -7.06 23.43
C PRO A 44 -6.23 -8.60 23.40
N GLY A 45 -5.98 -9.23 24.55
CA GLY A 45 -5.86 -10.68 24.66
C GLY A 45 -4.48 -11.28 24.33
N ARG A 46 -3.48 -10.45 23.98
CA ARG A 46 -2.09 -10.85 23.70
C ARG A 46 -1.12 -10.34 24.76
N LYS A 47 0.08 -10.91 24.81
CA LYS A 47 1.18 -10.37 25.65
C LYS A 47 1.65 -9.03 25.10
N ALA A 48 2.13 -8.12 25.96
CA ALA A 48 2.62 -6.80 25.54
C ALA A 48 3.75 -6.84 24.49
N THR A 49 4.54 -7.91 24.46
CA THR A 49 5.62 -8.12 23.49
C THR A 49 5.23 -9.02 22.30
N GLU A 50 3.99 -9.49 22.25
CA GLU A 50 3.51 -10.38 21.20
C GLU A 50 2.97 -9.57 20.02
N GLY A 51 3.65 -9.70 18.90
CA GLY A 51 3.33 -9.00 17.66
C GLY A 51 2.34 -9.76 16.79
N THR A 52 1.33 -9.05 16.31
CA THR A 52 0.25 -9.63 15.51
C THR A 52 -0.13 -8.72 14.34
N PHE A 53 -0.61 -9.35 13.28
CA PHE A 53 -1.01 -8.71 12.04
C PHE A 53 -2.54 -8.63 11.95
N LEU A 54 -3.05 -7.57 11.32
CA LEU A 54 -4.49 -7.43 11.04
C LEU A 54 -4.73 -6.60 9.77
N PRO A 55 -5.84 -6.80 9.04
CA PRO A 55 -6.27 -5.82 8.04
C PRO A 55 -6.67 -4.52 8.73
N THR A 56 -6.29 -3.39 8.15
CA THR A 56 -6.62 -2.06 8.70
C THR A 56 -7.99 -1.58 8.24
N ASP A 57 -8.40 -1.94 7.03
CA ASP A 57 -9.68 -1.56 6.45
C ASP A 57 -10.81 -2.41 7.06
N PRO A 58 -11.84 -1.81 7.68
CA PRO A 58 -12.91 -2.55 8.35
C PRO A 58 -13.69 -3.50 7.43
N LEU A 59 -13.87 -3.12 6.16
CA LEU A 59 -14.58 -3.93 5.18
C LEU A 59 -13.72 -5.14 4.75
N VAL A 60 -12.41 -4.95 4.59
CA VAL A 60 -11.45 -6.04 4.35
C VAL A 60 -11.29 -6.91 5.59
N LYS A 61 -11.34 -6.34 6.79
CA LYS A 61 -11.26 -7.08 8.04
C LYS A 61 -12.46 -8.02 8.17
N GLY A 62 -13.69 -7.51 8.03
CA GLY A 62 -14.89 -8.31 8.27
C GLY A 62 -14.82 -9.02 9.62
N GLY A 63 -14.89 -10.36 9.61
CA GLY A 63 -14.74 -11.21 10.81
C GLY A 63 -13.31 -11.63 11.15
N GLN A 64 -12.31 -11.25 10.36
CA GLN A 64 -10.91 -11.64 10.55
C GLN A 64 -10.38 -11.12 11.90
N GLN A 65 -9.81 -12.04 12.68
CA GLN A 65 -9.07 -11.73 13.90
C GLN A 65 -7.57 -11.58 13.61
N ASP A 66 -6.83 -11.08 14.58
CA ASP A 66 -5.39 -10.88 14.48
C ASP A 66 -4.66 -12.23 14.37
N ALA A 67 -3.51 -12.24 13.70
CA ALA A 67 -2.72 -13.45 13.52
C ALA A 67 -1.23 -13.20 13.76
N LEU A 68 -0.54 -14.22 14.28
CA LEU A 68 0.91 -14.23 14.44
C LEU A 68 1.66 -14.45 13.11
N ASN A 69 0.98 -15.03 12.12
CA ASN A 69 1.55 -15.31 10.81
C ASN A 69 0.99 -14.31 9.79
N PRO A 70 1.83 -13.45 9.18
CA PRO A 70 1.36 -12.44 8.23
C PRO A 70 0.71 -13.07 6.99
N ASN A 71 1.08 -14.29 6.60
CA ASN A 71 0.49 -14.97 5.44
C ASN A 71 -1.01 -15.29 5.62
N ILE A 72 -1.49 -15.42 6.86
CA ILE A 72 -2.93 -15.58 7.14
C ILE A 72 -3.66 -14.29 6.77
N ILE A 73 -3.09 -13.15 7.16
CA ILE A 73 -3.69 -11.83 6.95
C ILE A 73 -3.63 -11.41 5.49
N THR A 74 -2.49 -11.59 4.81
CA THR A 74 -2.40 -11.27 3.38
C THR A 74 -3.36 -12.13 2.55
N ASN A 75 -3.56 -13.40 2.92
CA ASN A 75 -4.56 -14.25 2.28
C ASN A 75 -5.99 -13.75 2.52
N ALA A 76 -6.33 -13.38 3.76
CA ALA A 76 -7.64 -12.81 4.09
C ALA A 76 -7.90 -11.52 3.30
N ILE A 77 -6.92 -10.62 3.22
CA ILE A 77 -7.00 -9.37 2.46
C ILE A 77 -7.26 -9.64 0.98
N CYS A 78 -6.46 -10.50 0.34
CA CYS A 78 -6.63 -10.80 -1.09
C CYS A 78 -7.95 -11.52 -1.40
N ASN A 79 -8.50 -12.30 -0.47
CA ASN A 79 -9.81 -12.91 -0.63
C ASN A 79 -10.92 -11.85 -0.62
N GLN A 80 -10.85 -10.86 0.27
CA GLN A 80 -11.86 -9.80 0.31
C GLN A 80 -11.82 -8.88 -0.90
N LEU A 81 -10.66 -8.71 -1.53
CA LEU A 81 -10.58 -8.03 -2.82
C LEU A 81 -11.50 -8.66 -3.88
N THR A 82 -11.64 -9.99 -3.86
CA THR A 82 -12.54 -10.72 -4.75
C THR A 82 -14.00 -10.66 -4.30
N ASN A 83 -14.26 -10.80 -3.00
CA ASN A 83 -15.60 -11.09 -2.51
C ASN A 83 -16.43 -9.84 -2.25
N VAL A 84 -15.83 -8.82 -1.63
CA VAL A 84 -16.60 -7.67 -1.13
C VAL A 84 -16.12 -6.35 -1.70
N CYS A 85 -14.85 -6.23 -2.11
CA CYS A 85 -14.28 -4.94 -2.48
C CYS A 85 -14.64 -4.45 -3.89
N GLY A 86 -15.07 -5.34 -4.78
CA GLY A 86 -15.25 -4.99 -6.20
C GLY A 86 -13.93 -4.65 -6.90
N ALA A 87 -12.82 -5.26 -6.48
CA ALA A 87 -11.51 -4.99 -7.06
C ALA A 87 -11.40 -5.55 -8.49
N ASN A 88 -10.68 -4.84 -9.35
CA ASN A 88 -10.41 -5.31 -10.71
C ASN A 88 -9.35 -6.43 -10.75
N GLN A 89 -9.19 -7.07 -11.90
CA GLN A 89 -8.25 -8.19 -12.04
C GLN A 89 -6.80 -7.78 -11.76
N ALA A 90 -6.38 -6.57 -12.18
CA ALA A 90 -5.03 -6.06 -11.92
C ALA A 90 -4.75 -5.93 -10.42
N ALA A 91 -5.71 -5.47 -9.62
CA ALA A 91 -5.59 -5.40 -8.16
C ALA A 91 -5.50 -6.79 -7.51
N LYS A 92 -6.27 -7.76 -7.99
CA LYS A 92 -6.22 -9.14 -7.48
C LYS A 92 -4.85 -9.78 -7.75
N THR A 93 -4.34 -9.65 -8.97
CA THR A 93 -2.99 -10.13 -9.35
C THR A 93 -1.93 -9.47 -8.47
N LYS A 94 -1.95 -8.14 -8.35
CA LYS A 94 -0.99 -7.40 -7.52
C LYS A 94 -1.03 -7.83 -6.04
N CYS A 95 -2.20 -8.17 -5.52
CA CYS A 95 -2.32 -8.71 -4.16
C CYS A 95 -1.70 -10.11 -4.01
N GLN A 96 -1.88 -10.99 -5.00
CA GLN A 96 -1.21 -12.30 -4.97
C GLN A 96 0.31 -12.15 -5.04
N ASP A 97 0.83 -11.22 -5.85
CA ASP A 97 2.27 -10.92 -5.91
C ASP A 97 2.79 -10.36 -4.57
N ALA A 98 2.04 -9.45 -3.94
CA ALA A 98 2.37 -8.90 -2.63
C ALA A 98 2.38 -10.00 -1.55
N LYS A 99 1.38 -10.91 -1.57
CA LYS A 99 1.35 -12.08 -0.69
C LYS A 99 2.57 -12.98 -0.90
N ALA A 100 2.94 -13.26 -2.15
CA ALA A 100 4.11 -14.08 -2.47
C ALA A 100 5.42 -13.45 -1.96
N LYS A 101 5.55 -12.11 -2.04
CA LYS A 101 6.71 -11.40 -1.47
C LYS A 101 6.81 -11.52 0.04
N VAL A 102 5.68 -11.43 0.76
CA VAL A 102 5.67 -11.66 2.22
C VAL A 102 6.06 -13.10 2.55
N ALA A 103 5.51 -14.07 1.82
CA ALA A 103 5.84 -15.48 2.00
C ALA A 103 7.34 -15.75 1.77
N ALA A 104 7.91 -15.19 0.71
CA ALA A 104 9.33 -15.31 0.38
C ALA A 104 10.25 -14.63 1.40
N ALA A 105 9.83 -13.49 1.97
CA ALA A 105 10.60 -12.80 3.00
C ALA A 105 10.69 -13.59 4.31
N GLY A 106 9.64 -14.35 4.67
CA GLY A 106 9.63 -15.21 5.86
C GLY A 106 9.65 -14.47 7.21
N VAL A 107 9.60 -13.14 7.20
CA VAL A 107 9.63 -12.28 8.39
C VAL A 107 8.25 -12.22 9.08
N LYS A 108 8.27 -12.04 10.40
CA LYS A 108 7.05 -11.97 11.26
C LYS A 108 7.03 -10.74 12.16
N ASP A 109 7.73 -9.69 11.75
CA ASP A 109 7.74 -8.38 12.40
C ASP A 109 7.05 -7.33 11.51
N ALA A 110 7.15 -6.05 11.90
CA ALA A 110 6.55 -4.93 11.18
C ALA A 110 6.97 -4.85 9.70
N SER A 111 8.14 -5.39 9.32
CA SER A 111 8.60 -5.37 7.93
C SER A 111 7.71 -6.21 7.00
N ALA A 112 7.03 -7.25 7.49
CA ALA A 112 6.06 -8.00 6.68
C ALA A 112 4.89 -7.12 6.21
N ALA A 113 4.39 -6.25 7.09
CA ALA A 113 3.33 -5.29 6.76
C ALA A 113 3.82 -4.25 5.75
N GLN A 114 5.04 -3.74 5.93
CA GLN A 114 5.68 -2.81 5.01
C GLN A 114 5.87 -3.42 3.62
N ILE A 115 6.37 -4.66 3.53
CA ILE A 115 6.55 -5.39 2.27
C ILE A 115 5.21 -5.52 1.53
N PHE A 116 4.17 -5.94 2.23
CA PHE A 116 2.84 -6.11 1.65
C PHE A 116 2.28 -4.78 1.13
N ASN A 117 2.22 -3.75 1.98
CA ASN A 117 1.62 -2.46 1.64
C ASN A 117 2.39 -1.77 0.50
N SER A 118 3.73 -1.78 0.57
CA SER A 118 4.58 -1.22 -0.48
C SER A 118 4.39 -1.95 -1.81
N ALA A 119 4.26 -3.28 -1.79
CA ALA A 119 4.01 -4.07 -3.00
C ALA A 119 2.64 -3.77 -3.64
N LEU A 120 1.65 -3.35 -2.84
CA LEU A 120 0.37 -2.85 -3.35
C LEU A 120 0.43 -1.41 -3.85
N GLY A 121 1.44 -0.64 -3.42
CA GLY A 121 1.60 0.78 -3.73
C GLY A 121 0.84 1.71 -2.79
N LEU A 122 0.60 1.24 -1.55
CA LEU A 122 -0.15 1.93 -0.48
C LEU A 122 0.76 2.35 0.66
#